data_AF-H9FFZ6-F1
#
_entry.id   AF-H9FFZ6-F1
#
_cell.length_a   1.000
_cell.length_b   1.000
_cell.length_c   1.000
_cell.angle_alpha   90.00
_cell.angle_beta   90.00
_cell.angle_gamma   90.00
#
_symmetry.space_group_name_H-M   'P 1'
#
loop_
_entity.id
_entity.type
_entity.pdbx_description
1 polymer ?
#
loop_
_entity_poly.entity_id
_entity_poly.type
_entity_poly.pdbx_seq_one_letter_code
_entity_poly.pdbx_strand_id
1 'polypeptide(L)'
;RYDITGLHPGTEYKITVVPMRGTLEGKPILLNGRTEIDSPTNVVTDRVTEDTATVSWKPVQAVIDKYVVRYTSADGDTKEMAVHKDESSTVLTGLKPGEAYKVYVWAERGNQG
;
A
#
# COMPACT_ATOMS: atom_id res chain seq x y z
N ARG A 1 -27.84 5.37 -2.34
CA ARG A 1 -26.42 5.00 -2.50
C ARG A 1 -26.34 3.50 -2.27
N TYR A 2 -25.78 2.75 -3.22
CA TYR A 2 -25.49 1.33 -3.06
C TYR A 2 -23.97 1.19 -2.98
N ASP A 3 -23.49 0.45 -1.99
CA ASP A 3 -22.06 0.16 -1.84
C ASP A 3 -21.80 -1.25 -2.35
N ILE A 4 -20.78 -1.40 -3.20
CA ILE A 4 -20.34 -2.70 -3.72
C ILE A 4 -19.25 -3.23 -2.79
N THR A 5 -19.51 -4.36 -2.13
CA THR A 5 -18.62 -4.96 -1.15
C THR A 5 -17.92 -6.20 -1.69
N GLY A 6 -16.82 -6.63 -1.03
CA GLY A 6 -16.11 -7.86 -1.39
C GLY A 6 -15.18 -7.71 -2.61
N LEU A 7 -14.76 -6.49 -2.93
CA LEU A 7 -13.84 -6.21 -4.01
C LEU A 7 -12.38 -6.49 -3.59
N HIS A 8 -11.58 -7.03 -4.50
CA HIS A 8 -10.13 -7.20 -4.31
C HIS A 8 -9.38 -5.87 -4.37
N PRO A 9 -8.46 -5.59 -3.41
CA PRO A 9 -7.63 -4.38 -3.41
C PRO A 9 -6.83 -4.16 -4.70
N GLY A 10 -6.56 -2.90 -5.02
CA GLY A 10 -5.80 -2.48 -6.20
C GLY A 10 -6.34 -3.00 -7.55
N THR A 11 -7.61 -3.44 -7.63
CA THR A 11 -8.19 -4.06 -8.82
C THR A 11 -9.12 -3.09 -9.54
N GLU A 12 -9.06 -3.09 -10.87
CA GLU A 12 -9.98 -2.33 -11.72
C GLU A 12 -11.25 -3.15 -11.98
N TYR A 13 -12.40 -2.52 -11.77
CA TYR A 13 -13.72 -3.10 -12.03
C TYR A 13 -14.47 -2.27 -13.07
N LYS A 14 -15.10 -2.97 -14.02
CA LYS A 14 -16.07 -2.40 -14.96
C LYS A 14 -17.46 -2.71 -14.45
N ILE A 15 -18.16 -1.69 -13.98
CA ILE A 15 -19.51 -1.77 -13.42
C ILE A 15 -20.49 -1.33 -14.50
N THR A 16 -21.53 -2.12 -14.74
CA THR A 16 -22.60 -1.76 -15.67
C THR A 16 -23.90 -1.56 -14.91
N VAL A 17 -24.51 -0.38 -15.06
CA VAL A 17 -25.80 -0.04 -14.47
C VAL A 17 -26.83 0.01 -15.58
N VAL A 18 -27.83 -0.87 -15.51
CA VAL A 18 -28.93 -0.92 -16.48
C VAL A 18 -30.19 -0.34 -15.81
N PRO A 19 -30.73 0.79 -16.28
CA PRO A 19 -32.00 1.29 -15.77
C PRO A 19 -33.13 0.37 -16.23
N MET A 20 -34.05 0.02 -15.33
CA MET A 20 -35.19 -0.85 -15.62
C MET A 20 -36.51 -0.17 -15.28
N ARG A 21 -37.53 -0.35 -16.14
CA ARG A 21 -38.93 0.01 -15.88
C ARG A 21 -39.82 -1.21 -16.16
N GLY A 22 -40.21 -1.93 -15.10
CA GLY A 22 -40.87 -3.22 -15.27
C GLY A 22 -39.88 -4.22 -15.90
N THR A 23 -40.25 -4.84 -17.02
CA THR A 23 -39.38 -5.74 -17.79
C THR A 23 -38.61 -5.02 -18.91
N LEU A 24 -38.79 -3.70 -19.09
CA LEU A 24 -38.08 -2.94 -20.11
C LEU A 24 -36.75 -2.43 -19.53
N GLU A 25 -35.65 -2.85 -20.16
CA GLU A 25 -34.32 -2.32 -19.93
C GLU A 25 -34.10 -1.05 -20.76
N GLY A 26 -33.49 -0.04 -20.15
CA GLY A 26 -32.99 1.14 -20.84
C GLY A 26 -31.52 1.01 -21.22
N LYS A 27 -30.92 2.12 -21.67
CA LYS A 27 -29.51 2.13 -22.10
C LYS A 27 -28.56 1.87 -20.91
N PRO A 28 -27.62 0.91 -21.00
CA PRO A 28 -26.64 0.68 -19.94
C PRO A 28 -25.68 1.86 -19.78
N ILE A 29 -25.29 2.11 -18.53
CA ILE A 29 -24.24 3.06 -18.15
C ILE A 29 -23.05 2.24 -17.68
N LEU A 30 -21.89 2.46 -18.29
CA LEU A 30 -20.63 1.85 -17.86
C LEU A 30 -19.88 2.80 -16.94
N LEU A 31 -19.42 2.27 -15.81
CA LEU A 31 -18.61 2.96 -14.82
C LEU A 31 -17.34 2.14 -14.60
N ASN A 32 -16.19 2.80 -14.67
CA ASN A 32 -14.92 2.18 -14.31
C ASN A 32 -14.53 2.69 -12.92
N GLY A 33 -14.10 1.78 -12.06
CA GLY A 33 -13.63 2.12 -10.73
C GLY A 33 -12.46 1.24 -10.34
N ARG A 34 -11.49 1.80 -9.65
CA ARG A 34 -10.36 1.05 -9.10
C ARG A 34 -10.40 1.13 -7.59
N THR A 35 -10.28 -0.01 -6.93
CA THR A 35 -10.16 -0.08 -5.47
C THR A 35 -8.78 0.39 -5.03
N GLU A 36 -8.69 0.95 -3.84
CA GLU A 36 -7.42 1.32 -3.21
C GLU A 36 -6.49 0.12 -3.02
N ILE A 37 -5.19 0.40 -2.97
CA ILE A 37 -4.16 -0.58 -2.59
C ILE A 37 -4.27 -0.82 -1.09
N ASP A 38 -4.30 -2.07 -0.66
CA ASP A 38 -4.24 -2.41 0.76
C ASP A 38 -2.86 -2.09 1.34
N SER A 39 -2.82 -1.71 2.62
CA SER A 39 -1.56 -1.37 3.28
C SER A 39 -0.85 -2.62 3.81
N PRO A 40 0.50 -2.65 3.81
CA PRO A 40 1.26 -3.66 4.54
C PRO A 40 0.83 -3.68 6.01
N THR A 41 0.78 -4.86 6.61
CA THR A 41 0.39 -5.04 8.01
C THR A 41 1.49 -5.70 8.82
N ASN A 42 1.36 -5.67 10.16
CA ASN A 42 2.32 -6.31 11.07
C ASN A 42 3.76 -5.83 10.81
N VAL A 43 3.94 -4.52 10.69
CA VAL A 43 5.26 -3.90 10.57
C VAL A 43 5.96 -4.07 11.92
N VAL A 44 7.10 -4.77 11.91
CA VAL A 44 7.91 -5.04 13.09
C VAL A 44 9.36 -4.69 12.83
N THR A 45 10.04 -4.23 13.88
CA THR A 45 11.46 -3.92 13.86
C THR A 45 12.20 -4.87 14.78
N ASP A 46 13.27 -5.48 14.29
CA ASP A 46 14.15 -6.38 15.04
C ASP A 46 15.64 -6.13 14.72
N ARG A 47 16.53 -6.90 15.38
CA ARG A 47 17.99 -6.86 15.15
C ARG A 47 18.57 -5.44 15.17
N VAL A 48 18.21 -4.66 16.19
CA VAL A 48 18.66 -3.27 16.35
C VAL A 48 20.12 -3.25 16.82
N THR A 49 20.97 -2.53 16.10
CA THR A 49 22.35 -2.17 16.48
C THR A 49 22.42 -0.67 16.76
N GLU A 50 23.63 -0.16 17.02
CA GLU A 50 23.89 1.27 17.17
C GLU A 50 23.56 2.08 15.90
N ASP A 51 23.63 1.45 14.72
CA ASP A 51 23.56 2.11 13.41
C ASP A 51 22.64 1.42 12.39
N THR A 52 22.02 0.29 12.73
CA THR A 52 21.12 -0.48 11.86
C THR A 52 19.91 -1.04 12.58
N ALA A 53 18.87 -1.36 11.82
CA ALA A 53 17.73 -2.12 12.30
C ALA A 53 17.10 -2.88 11.12
N THR A 54 16.56 -4.07 11.37
CA THR A 54 15.78 -4.81 10.37
C THR A 54 14.30 -4.47 10.54
N VAL A 55 13.61 -4.21 9.44
CA VAL A 55 12.17 -3.95 9.39
C VAL A 55 11.55 -5.02 8.52
N SER A 56 10.45 -5.63 8.97
CA SER A 56 9.68 -6.59 8.19
C SER A 56 8.17 -6.34 8.30
N TRP A 57 7.42 -6.82 7.32
CA TRP A 57 5.96 -6.63 7.21
C TRP A 57 5.29 -7.84 6.54
N LYS A 58 3.96 -7.93 6.66
CA LYS A 58 3.15 -8.83 5.84
C LYS A 58 2.87 -8.18 4.47
N PRO A 59 3.08 -8.91 3.36
CA PRO A 59 2.79 -8.42 2.02
C PRO A 59 1.33 -8.01 1.81
N VAL A 60 1.11 -7.12 0.84
CA VAL A 60 -0.21 -6.69 0.38
C VAL A 60 -0.81 -7.70 -0.61
N GLN A 61 -2.13 -7.68 -0.78
CA GLN A 61 -2.85 -8.49 -1.76
C GLN A 61 -2.85 -7.83 -3.15
N ALA A 62 -2.91 -6.50 -3.19
CA ALA A 62 -2.85 -5.76 -4.44
C ALA A 62 -1.54 -6.07 -5.19
N VAL A 63 -1.61 -6.15 -6.51
CA VAL A 63 -0.40 -6.11 -7.35
C VAL A 63 0.29 -4.76 -7.10
N ILE A 64 1.60 -4.74 -6.91
CA ILE A 64 2.35 -3.50 -6.66
C ILE A 64 3.64 -3.53 -7.47
N ASP A 65 4.25 -2.37 -7.62
CA ASP A 65 5.55 -2.23 -8.29
C ASP A 65 6.69 -2.30 -7.27
N LYS A 66 6.48 -1.76 -6.07
CA LYS A 66 7.46 -1.74 -4.98
C LYS A 66 6.79 -1.47 -3.62
N TYR A 67 7.52 -1.77 -2.56
CA TYR A 67 7.30 -1.14 -1.26
C TYR A 67 8.21 0.08 -1.12
N VAL A 68 7.81 0.98 -0.23
CA VAL A 68 8.63 2.11 0.20
C VAL A 68 8.71 2.09 1.71
N VAL A 69 9.93 2.18 2.23
CA VAL A 69 10.21 2.26 3.66
C VAL A 69 10.80 3.63 3.97
N ARG A 70 10.15 4.37 4.86
CA ARG A 70 10.60 5.68 5.33
C ARG A 70 10.83 5.64 6.82
N TYR A 71 11.94 6.20 7.26
CA TYR A 71 12.27 6.30 8.67
C TYR A 71 12.74 7.70 9.02
N THR A 72 12.18 8.23 10.11
CA THR A 72 12.35 9.62 10.54
C THR A 72 12.87 9.66 11.96
N SER A 73 13.96 10.39 12.22
CA SER A 73 14.51 10.61 13.57
C SER A 73 13.60 11.52 14.41
N ALA A 74 13.87 11.66 15.72
CA ALA A 74 13.11 12.57 16.57
C ALA A 74 13.28 14.04 16.14
N ASP A 75 14.46 14.37 15.59
CA ASP A 75 14.77 15.69 15.03
C ASP A 75 14.10 15.98 13.67
N GLY A 76 13.46 14.98 13.06
CA GLY A 76 12.77 15.11 11.77
C GLY A 76 13.60 14.72 10.53
N ASP A 77 14.87 14.33 10.71
CA ASP A 77 15.70 13.81 9.61
C ASP A 77 15.03 12.55 9.04
N THR A 78 14.71 12.58 7.75
CA THR A 78 13.96 11.51 7.09
C THR A 78 14.78 10.87 5.98
N LYS A 79 14.76 9.54 5.94
CA LYS A 79 15.35 8.74 4.86
C LYS A 79 14.27 7.82 4.28
N GLU A 80 14.35 7.57 2.98
CA GLU A 80 13.41 6.73 2.24
C GLU A 80 14.17 5.75 1.35
N MET A 81 13.65 4.53 1.23
CA MET A 81 14.20 3.50 0.37
C MET A 81 13.09 2.71 -0.32
N ALA A 82 13.32 2.40 -1.60
CA ALA A 82 12.49 1.47 -2.35
C ALA A 82 12.91 0.03 -2.05
N VAL A 83 11.93 -0.84 -1.86
CA VAL A 83 12.11 -2.27 -1.61
C VAL A 83 11.33 -3.04 -2.68
N HIS A 84 11.92 -4.12 -3.20
CA HIS A 84 11.31 -4.85 -4.30
C HIS A 84 9.95 -5.43 -3.88
N LYS A 85 8.99 -5.51 -4.80
CA LYS A 85 7.62 -5.98 -4.51
C LYS A 85 7.53 -7.40 -3.95
N ASP A 86 8.54 -8.23 -4.21
CA ASP A 86 8.62 -9.62 -3.78
C ASP A 86 9.31 -9.77 -2.40
N GLU A 87 9.84 -8.67 -1.86
CA GLU A 87 10.46 -8.64 -0.55
C GLU A 87 9.47 -8.19 0.53
N SER A 88 9.70 -8.66 1.75
CA SER A 88 8.87 -8.35 2.93
C SER A 88 9.71 -7.87 4.11
N SER A 89 10.97 -7.54 3.86
CA SER A 89 11.90 -7.02 4.86
C SER A 89 13.01 -6.20 4.22
N THR A 90 13.58 -5.27 4.98
CA THR A 90 14.79 -4.54 4.60
C THR A 90 15.62 -4.17 5.84
N VAL A 91 16.87 -3.77 5.62
CA VAL A 91 17.77 -3.27 6.67
C VAL A 91 17.88 -1.74 6.56
N LEU A 92 17.49 -1.05 7.62
CA LEU A 92 17.74 0.37 7.80
C LEU A 92 19.21 0.58 8.19
N THR A 93 19.86 1.59 7.63
CA THR A 93 21.30 1.84 7.83
C THR A 93 21.59 3.31 8.12
N GLY A 94 22.71 3.55 8.82
CA GLY A 94 23.13 4.88 9.22
C GLY A 94 22.16 5.52 10.21
N LEU A 95 21.66 4.72 11.16
CA LEU A 95 20.96 5.20 12.34
C LEU A 95 21.96 5.86 13.29
N LYS A 96 21.48 6.83 14.08
CA LYS A 96 22.28 7.44 15.14
C LYS A 96 22.09 6.64 16.44
N PRO A 97 23.16 6.31 17.19
CA PRO A 97 23.04 5.58 18.45
C PRO A 97 22.17 6.33 19.47
N GLY A 98 21.28 5.63 20.15
CA GLY A 98 20.40 6.21 21.19
C GLY A 98 19.23 7.05 20.66
N GLU A 99 19.08 7.16 19.33
CA GLU A 99 18.03 7.97 18.69
C GLU A 99 16.78 7.13 18.38
N ALA A 100 15.60 7.68 18.66
CA ALA A 100 14.34 7.03 18.32
C ALA A 100 13.93 7.35 16.87
N TYR A 101 13.51 6.32 16.13
CA TYR A 101 13.03 6.46 14.76
C TYR A 101 11.58 6.01 14.61
N LYS A 102 10.80 6.77 13.83
CA LYS A 102 9.47 6.34 13.35
C LYS A 102 9.62 5.71 11.98
N VAL A 103 9.14 4.48 11.80
CA VAL A 103 9.20 3.74 10.54
C VAL A 103 7.80 3.66 9.92
N TYR A 104 7.73 3.94 8.61
CA TYR A 104 6.54 3.80 7.79
C TYR A 104 6.84 2.88 6.61
N VAL A 105 5.90 1.99 6.30
CA VAL A 105 5.96 1.11 5.13
C VAL A 105 4.66 1.26 4.36
N TRP A 106 4.74 1.54 3.07
CA TRP A 106 3.57 1.53 2.18
C TRP A 106 3.91 0.87 0.86
N ALA A 107 2.87 0.48 0.13
CA ALA A 107 3.00 -0.17 -1.16
C ALA A 107 2.59 0.79 -2.27
N GLU A 108 3.35 0.82 -3.35
CA GLU A 108 3.09 1.70 -4.49
C GLU A 108 2.87 0.86 -5.76
N ARG A 109 1.84 1.23 -6.52
CA ARG A 109 1.76 0.92 -7.94
C ARG A 109 1.83 2.26 -8.67
N GLY A 110 2.76 2.39 -9.60
CA GLY A 110 2.98 3.61 -10.37
C GLY A 110 1.68 4.15 -10.97
N ASN A 111 1.63 5.48 -11.11
CA ASN A 111 0.51 6.17 -11.72
C ASN A 111 0.47 5.80 -13.21
N GLN A 112 -0.50 4.99 -13.62
CA GLN A 112 -0.89 4.92 -15.02
C GLN A 112 -1.87 6.09 -15.24
N GLY A 113 -1.34 7.21 -15.75
CA GLY A 113 -2.09 8.25 -16.47
C GLY A 113 -3.30 8.86 -15.80
#